data_AF-A0A4P5V7S7-F1
#
_entry.id   AF-A0A4P5V7S7-F1
#
_cell.length_a   1.000
_cell.length_b   1.000
_cell.length_c   1.000
_cell.angle_alpha   90.00
_cell.angle_beta   90.00
_cell.angle_gamma   90.00
#
_symmetry.space_group_name_H-M   'P 1'
#
loop_
_entity.id
_entity.type
_entity.pdbx_description
1 polymer ?
#
loop_
_entity_poly.entity_id
_entity_poly.type
_entity_poly.pdbx_seq_one_letter_code
_entity_poly.pdbx_strand_id
1 'polypeptide(L)'
;MHSESRVAFDVTVPETATYFTAGMALRTEAWYTDHGDGVRFSVDIASDGHEASPAYAIRLNPRANEDERQWIDVRIPLGAYVGQQIEITLRTDPVDDVRNDWAGWGNPLVVIDRTLLRPPNGPDVPTVVVDRPIFVG
;
A
#
# COMPACT_ATOMS: atom_id res chain seq x y z
N MET A 1 14.78 -18.25 -0.66
CA MET A 1 14.08 -18.05 -1.94
C MET A 1 12.72 -17.47 -1.60
N HIS A 2 12.48 -16.21 -1.93
CA HIS A 2 11.11 -15.71 -2.04
C HIS A 2 10.78 -15.73 -3.53
N SER A 3 9.67 -16.36 -3.90
CA SER A 3 9.15 -16.31 -5.26
C SER A 3 8.61 -14.91 -5.53
N GLU A 4 8.53 -14.52 -6.81
CA GLU A 4 7.56 -13.53 -7.25
C GLU A 4 6.24 -13.80 -6.52
N SER A 5 5.74 -12.78 -5.84
CA SER A 5 4.50 -12.87 -5.08
C SER A 5 3.54 -11.83 -5.62
N ARG A 6 2.35 -12.29 -5.98
CA ARG A 6 1.28 -11.47 -6.56
C ARG A 6 -0.01 -11.74 -5.81
N VAL A 7 -0.73 -10.68 -5.46
CA VAL A 7 -2.11 -10.74 -5.00
C VAL A 7 -2.93 -9.71 -5.76
N ALA A 8 -4.10 -10.11 -6.25
CA ALA A 8 -5.01 -9.27 -7.02
C ALA A 8 -6.40 -9.27 -6.37
N PHE A 9 -7.07 -8.12 -6.42
CA PHE A 9 -8.45 -7.99 -5.93
C PHE A 9 -9.21 -6.92 -6.70
N ASP A 10 -10.51 -7.16 -6.88
CA ASP A 10 -11.40 -6.25 -7.58
C ASP A 10 -11.94 -5.16 -6.66
N VAL A 11 -12.04 -3.96 -7.21
CA VAL A 11 -12.55 -2.77 -6.52
C VAL A 11 -13.50 -2.03 -7.45
N THR A 12 -14.71 -1.77 -7.00
CA THR A 12 -15.57 -0.77 -7.63
C THR A 12 -15.24 0.59 -7.05
N VAL A 13 -14.72 1.51 -7.87
CA VAL A 13 -14.34 2.85 -7.40
C VAL A 13 -15.58 3.73 -7.34
N PRO A 14 -15.99 4.20 -6.15
CA PRO A 14 -17.20 5.00 -6.03
C PRO A 14 -17.03 6.41 -6.61
N GLU A 15 -18.14 7.10 -6.84
CA GLU A 15 -18.20 8.51 -7.27
C GLU A 15 -17.82 9.52 -6.16
N THR A 16 -16.79 9.19 -5.41
CA THR A 16 -16.24 10.00 -4.31
C THR A 16 -14.73 9.87 -4.31
N ALA A 17 -14.02 10.86 -3.77
CA ALA A 17 -12.57 10.80 -3.69
C ALA A 17 -12.13 9.52 -2.98
N THR A 18 -11.36 8.70 -3.70
CA THR A 18 -10.96 7.37 -3.27
C THR A 18 -9.49 7.19 -3.56
N TYR A 19 -8.78 6.53 -2.65
CA TYR A 19 -7.37 6.18 -2.83
C TYR A 19 -7.10 4.78 -2.29
N PHE A 20 -6.10 4.13 -2.87
CA PHE A 20 -5.51 2.92 -2.33
C PHE A 20 -4.32 3.28 -1.43
N THR A 21 -4.14 2.54 -0.34
CA THR A 21 -2.97 2.68 0.55
C THR A 21 -2.51 1.34 1.07
N ALA A 22 -1.20 1.17 1.23
CA ALA A 22 -0.60 0.00 1.89
C ALA A 22 0.80 0.36 2.41
N GLY A 23 1.25 -0.36 3.44
CA GLY A 23 2.64 -0.33 3.89
C GLY A 23 3.49 -1.36 3.16
N MET A 24 4.75 -1.03 2.89
CA MET A 24 5.75 -1.91 2.29
C MET A 24 6.97 -1.99 3.22
N ALA A 25 7.48 -3.18 3.47
CA ALA A 25 8.70 -3.37 4.23
C ALA A 25 9.39 -4.70 3.87
N LEU A 26 10.68 -4.79 4.21
CA LEU A 26 11.39 -6.07 4.31
C LEU A 26 11.58 -6.43 5.78
N ARG A 27 11.59 -7.73 6.09
CA ARG A 27 11.90 -8.23 7.43
C ARG A 27 13.27 -7.70 7.90
N THR A 28 13.39 -7.48 9.20
CA THR A 28 14.56 -6.91 9.87
C THR A 28 15.88 -7.62 9.56
N GLU A 29 15.84 -8.92 9.30
CA GLU A 29 17.01 -9.72 8.93
C GLU A 29 17.64 -9.28 7.60
N ALA A 30 16.85 -8.70 6.68
CA ALA A 30 17.33 -8.14 5.43
C ALA A 30 18.10 -6.82 5.62
N TRP A 31 18.03 -6.20 6.80
CA TRP A 31 18.66 -4.91 7.06
C TRP A 31 20.15 -5.03 7.38
N TYR A 32 20.56 -6.16 7.96
CA TYR A 32 21.90 -6.37 8.51
C TYR A 32 22.67 -7.51 7.82
N THR A 33 22.21 -7.96 6.66
CA THR A 33 22.89 -8.99 5.87
C THR A 33 23.99 -8.38 5.01
N ASP A 34 25.06 -9.14 4.75
CA ASP A 34 26.12 -8.76 3.80
C ASP A 34 25.71 -8.93 2.32
N HIS A 35 24.51 -9.46 2.05
CA HIS A 35 24.04 -9.86 0.71
C HIS A 35 22.62 -9.36 0.41
N GLY A 36 22.13 -9.60 -0.82
CA GLY A 36 20.86 -9.09 -1.32
C GLY A 36 21.04 -7.76 -2.06
N ASP A 37 20.04 -7.34 -2.81
CA ASP A 37 20.02 -6.03 -3.47
C ASP A 37 18.69 -5.31 -3.31
N GLY A 38 17.78 -5.90 -2.54
CA GLY A 38 16.48 -5.33 -2.21
C GLY A 38 15.38 -5.92 -3.08
N VAL A 39 14.15 -5.49 -2.81
CA VAL A 39 12.95 -6.02 -3.46
C VAL A 39 12.24 -4.89 -4.18
N ARG A 40 11.73 -5.17 -5.39
CA ARG A 40 10.85 -4.25 -6.10
C ARG A 40 9.41 -4.50 -5.67
N PHE A 41 8.75 -3.45 -5.21
CA PHE A 41 7.32 -3.41 -4.95
C PHE A 41 6.65 -2.68 -6.11
N SER A 42 5.55 -3.23 -6.62
CA SER A 42 4.69 -2.51 -7.57
C SER A 42 3.21 -2.67 -7.23
N VAL A 43 2.46 -1.66 -7.62
CA VAL A 43 1.00 -1.70 -7.65
C VAL A 43 0.59 -1.47 -9.09
N ASP A 44 -0.01 -2.49 -9.69
CA ASP A 44 -0.55 -2.43 -11.05
C ASP A 44 -2.08 -2.29 -10.97
N ILE A 45 -2.65 -1.48 -11.87
CA ILE A 45 -4.10 -1.28 -11.98
C ILE A 45 -4.55 -1.62 -13.40
N ALA A 46 -5.59 -2.46 -13.50
CA ALA A 46 -6.30 -2.76 -14.73
C ALA A 46 -7.75 -2.27 -14.64
N SER A 47 -8.30 -1.77 -15.75
CA SER A 47 -9.71 -1.35 -15.87
C SER A 47 -10.30 -1.84 -17.19
N ASP A 48 -11.60 -2.15 -17.22
CA ASP A 48 -12.37 -2.39 -18.45
C ASP A 48 -11.70 -3.35 -19.46
N GLY A 49 -11.14 -4.47 -18.99
CA GLY A 49 -10.48 -5.47 -19.84
C GLY A 49 -9.14 -5.04 -20.46
N HIS A 50 -8.60 -3.90 -20.04
CA HIS A 50 -7.25 -3.45 -20.41
C HIS A 50 -6.20 -4.18 -19.58
N GLU A 51 -4.99 -4.29 -20.14
CA GLU A 51 -3.85 -4.89 -19.46
C GLU A 51 -3.46 -4.04 -18.23
N ALA A 52 -3.05 -4.72 -17.16
CA ALA A 52 -2.61 -4.06 -15.94
C ALA A 52 -1.40 -3.16 -16.23
N SER A 53 -1.48 -1.92 -15.79
CA SER A 53 -0.39 -0.94 -15.94
C SER A 53 0.15 -0.53 -14.57
N PRO A 54 1.46 -0.27 -14.43
CA PRO A 54 2.04 0.12 -13.15
C PRO A 54 1.55 1.51 -12.75
N ALA A 55 0.75 1.56 -11.69
CA ALA A 55 0.33 2.80 -11.05
C ALA A 55 1.39 3.32 -10.05
N TYR A 56 2.21 2.42 -9.52
CA TYR A 56 3.33 2.73 -8.64
C TYR A 56 4.40 1.64 -8.69
N ALA A 57 5.67 2.02 -8.57
CA ALA A 57 6.77 1.07 -8.35
C ALA A 57 7.90 1.72 -7.54
N ILE A 58 8.48 0.96 -6.62
CA ILE A 58 9.67 1.35 -5.84
C ILE A 58 10.56 0.13 -5.61
N ARG A 59 11.86 0.36 -5.46
CA ARG A 59 12.80 -0.66 -4.98
C ARG A 59 13.21 -0.30 -3.56
N LEU A 60 13.02 -1.22 -2.62
CA LEU A 60 13.47 -1.07 -1.24
C LEU A 60 14.68 -1.97 -0.98
N ASN A 61 15.77 -1.38 -0.51
CA ASN A 61 17.00 -1.99 -0.06
C ASN A 61 17.44 -1.40 1.29
N PRO A 62 16.82 -1.84 2.41
CA PRO A 62 17.14 -1.38 3.76
C PRO A 62 18.57 -1.71 4.25
N ARG A 63 19.29 -2.60 3.55
CA ARG A 63 20.72 -2.81 3.80
C ARG A 63 21.52 -1.60 3.33
N ALA A 64 21.27 -1.15 2.09
CA ALA A 64 21.99 -0.05 1.47
C ALA A 64 21.48 1.33 1.92
N ASN A 65 20.22 1.41 2.37
CA ASN A 65 19.60 2.65 2.81
C ASN A 65 18.93 2.47 4.18
N GLU A 66 19.48 3.10 5.21
CA GLU A 66 18.95 2.96 6.57
C GLU A 66 17.57 3.60 6.74
N ASP A 67 17.22 4.60 5.91
CA ASP A 67 15.90 5.24 5.93
C ASP A 67 14.78 4.28 5.49
N GLU A 68 15.13 3.17 4.83
CA GLU A 68 14.18 2.14 4.40
C GLU A 68 13.99 1.03 5.44
N ARG A 69 14.64 1.12 6.60
CA ARG A 69 14.49 0.19 7.74
C ARG A 69 13.22 0.47 8.55
N GLN A 70 12.11 0.61 7.85
CA GLN A 70 10.80 0.89 8.40
C GLN A 70 9.70 0.49 7.42
N TRP A 71 8.45 0.55 7.86
CA TRP A 71 7.31 0.52 6.95
C TRP A 71 7.27 1.82 6.16
N ILE A 72 7.23 1.70 4.83
CA ILE A 72 7.04 2.81 3.91
C ILE A 72 5.65 2.70 3.32
N ASP A 73 4.84 3.74 3.49
CA ASP A 73 3.48 3.76 2.97
C ASP A 73 3.46 4.24 1.51
N VAL A 74 2.65 3.56 0.69
CA VAL A 74 2.22 4.06 -0.63
C VAL A 74 0.79 4.55 -0.53
N ARG A 75 0.50 5.67 -1.22
CA ARG A 75 -0.85 6.19 -1.42
C ARG A 75 -1.07 6.50 -2.91
N ILE A 76 -2.05 5.85 -3.52
CA ILE A 76 -2.36 5.99 -4.95
C ILE A 76 -3.77 6.58 -5.09
N PRO A 77 -3.93 7.79 -5.64
CA PRO A 77 -5.26 8.33 -5.93
C PRO A 77 -5.93 7.50 -7.02
N LEU A 78 -7.20 7.13 -6.82
CA LEU A 78 -7.98 6.32 -7.77
C LEU A 78 -8.99 7.16 -8.58
N GLY A 79 -8.85 8.50 -8.56
CA GLY A 79 -9.81 9.42 -9.19
C GLY A 79 -10.00 9.21 -10.69
N ALA A 80 -8.98 8.69 -11.39
CA ALA A 80 -9.06 8.38 -12.83
C ALA A 80 -10.00 7.20 -13.15
N TYR A 81 -10.36 6.41 -12.15
CA TYR A 81 -11.13 5.17 -12.30
C TYR A 81 -12.54 5.29 -11.69
N VAL A 82 -12.98 6.49 -11.31
CA VAL A 82 -14.30 6.72 -10.71
C VAL A 82 -15.42 6.11 -11.57
N GLY A 83 -16.30 5.35 -10.92
CA GLY A 83 -17.41 4.67 -11.58
C GLY A 83 -17.03 3.38 -12.31
N GLN A 84 -15.74 3.02 -12.34
CA GLN A 84 -15.25 1.81 -12.99
C GLN A 84 -15.01 0.69 -11.98
N GLN A 85 -15.03 -0.54 -12.49
CA GLN A 85 -14.48 -1.70 -11.80
C GLN A 85 -13.02 -1.86 -12.22
N ILE A 86 -12.12 -1.92 -11.24
CA ILE A 86 -10.70 -2.09 -11.45
C ILE A 86 -10.17 -3.31 -10.70
N GLU A 87 -9.12 -3.94 -11.24
CA GLU A 87 -8.30 -4.90 -10.50
C GLU A 87 -7.06 -4.16 -9.99
N ILE A 88 -6.81 -4.25 -8.68
CA ILE A 88 -5.56 -3.79 -8.07
C ILE A 88 -4.69 -5.02 -7.81
N THR A 89 -3.49 -5.02 -8.39
CA THR A 89 -2.49 -6.06 -8.19
C THR A 89 -1.32 -5.53 -7.36
N LEU A 90 -1.02 -6.16 -6.24
CA LEU A 90 0.21 -5.93 -5.47
C LEU A 90 1.24 -6.98 -5.88
N ARG A 91 2.43 -6.53 -6.25
CA ARG A 91 3.51 -7.42 -6.70
C ARG A 91 4.81 -7.15 -5.96
N THR A 92 5.53 -8.22 -5.66
CA THR A 92 6.92 -8.16 -5.20
C THR A 92 7.78 -9.00 -6.12
N ASP A 93 8.73 -8.35 -6.78
CA ASP A 93 9.67 -8.97 -7.69
C ASP A 93 11.07 -8.92 -7.07
N PRO A 94 11.86 -10.00 -7.16
CA PRO A 94 13.28 -9.92 -6.86
C PRO A 94 13.97 -8.95 -7.82
N VAL A 95 15.12 -8.43 -7.41
CA VAL A 95 16.00 -7.70 -8.31
C VAL A 95 17.00 -8.72 -8.89
N ASP A 96 18.30 -8.60 -8.63
CA ASP A 96 19.30 -9.54 -9.15
C ASP A 96 19.66 -10.63 -8.11
N ASP A 97 19.58 -10.34 -6.81
CA ASP A 97 19.96 -11.27 -5.72
C ASP A 97 18.77 -11.62 -4.82
N VAL A 98 18.20 -12.81 -5.05
CA VAL A 98 16.98 -13.33 -4.37
C VAL A 98 17.14 -13.68 -2.88
N ARG A 99 18.31 -13.43 -2.29
CA ARG A 99 18.61 -13.76 -0.89
C ARG A 99 18.07 -12.67 0.04
N ASN A 100 17.38 -13.10 1.10
CA ASN A 100 16.80 -12.22 2.13
C ASN A 100 15.69 -11.29 1.63
N ASP A 101 15.05 -11.63 0.50
CA ASP A 101 13.89 -10.93 -0.07
C ASP A 101 12.58 -11.23 0.68
N TRP A 102 12.60 -11.10 2.00
CA TRP A 102 11.41 -11.29 2.82
C TRP A 102 10.58 -10.01 2.87
N ALA A 103 9.93 -9.72 1.76
CA ALA A 103 9.04 -8.59 1.59
C ALA A 103 7.65 -8.84 2.18
N GLY A 104 7.01 -7.77 2.66
CA GLY A 104 5.65 -7.81 3.18
C GLY A 104 4.86 -6.57 2.79
N TRP A 105 3.57 -6.78 2.54
CA TRP A 105 2.57 -5.73 2.42
C TRP A 105 1.76 -5.65 3.71
N GLY A 106 1.61 -4.45 4.26
CA GLY A 106 0.89 -4.17 5.50
C GLY A 106 -0.40 -3.41 5.22
N ASN A 107 -1.52 -3.86 5.82
CA ASN A 107 -2.82 -3.18 5.81
C ASN A 107 -3.22 -2.56 4.45
N PRO A 108 -3.33 -3.35 3.36
CA PRO A 108 -3.85 -2.85 2.11
C PRO A 108 -5.31 -2.42 2.28
N LEU A 109 -5.60 -1.17 1.98
CA LEU A 109 -6.91 -0.55 2.16
C LEU A 109 -7.28 0.29 0.94
N VAL A 110 -8.56 0.21 0.57
CA VAL A 110 -9.19 1.22 -0.29
C VAL A 110 -9.98 2.15 0.62
N VAL A 111 -9.65 3.44 0.57
CA VAL A 111 -10.21 4.45 1.47
C VAL A 111 -11.03 5.44 0.68
N ILE A 112 -12.27 5.64 1.12
CA ILE A 112 -13.16 6.71 0.62
C ILE A 112 -12.93 7.95 1.48
N ASP A 113 -12.40 9.00 0.89
CA ASP A 113 -12.21 10.28 1.54
C ASP A 113 -13.51 11.09 1.52
N ARG A 114 -14.23 11.03 2.63
CA ARG A 114 -15.48 11.78 2.83
C ARG A 114 -15.25 13.19 3.36
N THR A 115 -14.00 13.62 3.59
CA THR A 115 -13.75 15.00 4.04
C THR A 115 -14.13 16.03 2.98
N LEU A 116 -14.06 15.66 1.70
CA LEU A 116 -14.51 16.49 0.57
C LEU A 116 -16.03 16.61 0.43
N LEU A 117 -16.81 15.79 1.15
CA LEU A 117 -18.27 15.89 1.21
C LEU A 117 -18.76 16.74 2.39
N ARG A 118 -17.86 17.23 3.25
CA ARG A 118 -18.25 18.19 4.29
C ARG A 118 -18.50 19.55 3.63
N PRO A 119 -19.66 20.17 3.86
CA PRO A 119 -19.81 21.59 3.61
C PRO A 119 -18.72 22.36 4.37
N PRO A 120 -18.19 23.48 3.83
CA PRO A 120 -17.22 24.33 4.54
C PRO A 120 -17.66 24.77 5.95
N ASN A 121 -18.96 24.66 6.26
CA ASN A 121 -19.57 25.05 7.53
C ASN A 121 -20.15 23.85 8.32
N GLY A 122 -19.69 22.62 8.06
CA GLY A 122 -20.08 21.47 8.89
C GLY A 122 -19.50 21.58 10.31
N PRO A 123 -20.16 21.03 11.34
CA PRO A 123 -19.62 21.05 12.69
C PRO A 123 -18.27 20.32 12.75
N ASP A 124 -17.31 20.91 13.46
CA ASP A 124 -16.01 20.30 13.74
C ASP A 124 -16.21 18.96 14.45
N VAL A 125 -15.50 17.92 14.00
CA VAL A 125 -15.44 16.68 14.77
C VAL A 125 -14.59 16.98 16.01
N PRO A 126 -15.02 16.61 17.23
CA PRO A 126 -14.15 16.73 18.38
C PRO A 126 -12.87 15.92 18.11
N THR A 127 -11.72 16.57 18.28
CA THR A 127 -10.36 16.04 18.03
C THR A 127 -9.96 14.89 18.96
N VAL A 128 -10.89 14.43 19.81
CA VAL A 128 -10.61 13.42 20.84
C VAL A 128 -11.54 12.23 20.63
N VAL A 129 -10.99 11.15 20.09
CA VAL A 129 -11.50 9.81 20.36
C VAL A 129 -11.25 9.60 21.85
N VAL A 130 -12.30 9.73 22.65
CA VAL A 130 -12.22 9.52 24.11
C VAL A 130 -11.76 8.08 24.35
N ASP A 131 -10.78 7.94 25.24
CA ASP A 131 -10.16 6.68 25.65
C ASP A 131 -11.17 5.54 25.85
N ARG A 132 -10.71 4.33 25.48
CA ARG A 132 -11.42 3.06 25.62
C ARG A 132 -12.07 2.93 27.00
N PRO A 133 -13.33 2.46 27.11
CA PRO A 133 -13.88 2.12 28.42
C PRO A 133 -13.14 0.92 29.00
N ILE A 134 -12.58 1.09 30.19
CA ILE A 134 -12.05 0.00 31.01
C ILE A 134 -13.26 -0.71 31.62
N PHE A 135 -13.53 -1.94 31.21
CA PHE A 135 -14.42 -2.81 31.96
C PHE A 135 -13.62 -3.45 33.10
N VAL A 136 -13.93 -3.06 34.33
CA VAL A 136 -13.47 -3.76 35.53
C VAL A 136 -14.42 -4.93 35.76
N GLY A 137 -13.88 -6.14 35.72
CA GLY A 137 -14.49 -7.37 36.21
C GLY A 137 -13.62 -7.95 37.31
#